data_AF-A0A368K4W5-F1
#
_entry.id   AF-A0A368K4W5-F1
#
_cell.length_a   1.000
_cell.length_b   1.000
_cell.length_c   1.000
_cell.angle_alpha   90.00
_cell.angle_beta   90.00
_cell.angle_gamma   90.00
#
_symmetry.space_group_name_H-M   'P 1'
#
loop_
_entity.id
_entity.type
_entity.pdbx_description
1 polymer ?
#
loop_
_entity_poly.entity_id
_entity_poly.type
_entity_poly.pdbx_seq_one_letter_code
_entity_poly.pdbx_strand_id
1 'polypeptide(L)'
;MKDGPVIAKIAALLGDPARANMLTALMDGRALTASELAGLAGVTLQTTSGHLAKLSAANLILMEKQGRHRYFRLSGADVAEVLEGLMGLAERTGAVRLRTGPKDQALRAARICYDHLAGERGVEMLDAARRLHLVAEDADVALTDKGRDFFTHMGLDIDRLAKGKRPLCRACLDWSERRNHLGGALGAALLDSFIARGWARRLEGRVISFTPPGEQAFRSAFSIE
;
A
#
# COMPACT_ATOMS: atom_id res chain seq x y z
N MET A 1 24.67 2.29 -23.85
CA MET A 1 24.99 2.20 -22.41
C MET A 1 24.64 0.81 -21.92
N LYS A 2 25.66 0.00 -21.56
CA LYS A 2 25.51 -1.32 -20.92
C LYS A 2 25.90 -1.29 -19.44
N ASP A 3 26.05 -0.09 -18.89
CA ASP A 3 26.45 0.13 -17.51
C ASP A 3 25.20 0.39 -16.67
N GLY A 4 24.98 -0.44 -15.65
CA GLY A 4 23.85 -0.33 -14.72
C GLY A 4 23.01 -1.60 -14.57
N PRO A 5 22.09 -1.63 -13.60
CA PRO A 5 21.21 -2.77 -13.36
C PRO A 5 20.35 -3.14 -14.57
N VAL A 6 20.18 -4.44 -14.84
CA VAL A 6 19.40 -4.93 -15.98
C VAL A 6 17.90 -4.90 -15.66
N ILE A 7 17.27 -3.73 -15.80
CA ILE A 7 15.84 -3.51 -15.51
C ILE A 7 14.91 -4.44 -16.32
N ALA A 8 15.32 -4.83 -17.54
CA ALA A 8 14.54 -5.68 -18.42
C ALA A 8 14.21 -7.04 -17.80
N LYS A 9 15.09 -7.59 -16.95
CA LYS A 9 14.84 -8.86 -16.25
C LYS A 9 13.67 -8.73 -15.26
N ILE A 10 13.63 -7.63 -14.50
CA ILE A 10 12.55 -7.36 -13.55
C ILE A 10 11.27 -7.04 -14.32
N ALA A 11 11.34 -6.16 -15.32
CA ALA A 11 10.19 -5.80 -16.15
C ALA A 11 9.54 -7.02 -16.83
N ALA A 12 10.33 -7.98 -17.32
CA ALA A 12 9.80 -9.22 -17.91
C ALA A 12 9.09 -10.13 -16.88
N LEU A 13 9.50 -10.08 -15.61
CA LEU A 13 8.77 -10.78 -14.54
C LEU A 13 7.46 -10.06 -14.23
N LEU A 14 7.44 -8.73 -14.18
CA LEU A 14 6.25 -7.96 -13.85
C LEU A 14 5.23 -7.93 -15.00
N GLY A 15 5.68 -8.00 -16.26
CA GLY A 15 4.83 -7.88 -17.46
C GLY A 15 3.95 -9.08 -17.79
N ASP A 16 3.95 -10.13 -16.97
CA ASP A 16 3.07 -11.29 -17.14
C ASP A 16 1.78 -11.12 -16.32
N PRO A 17 0.59 -11.28 -16.94
CA PRO A 17 -0.68 -11.00 -16.26
C PRO A 17 -0.89 -11.80 -14.97
N ALA A 18 -0.49 -13.07 -14.92
CA ALA A 18 -0.66 -13.90 -13.74
C ALA A 18 0.27 -13.43 -12.61
N ARG A 19 1.55 -13.18 -12.91
CA ARG A 19 2.50 -12.64 -11.92
C ARG A 19 2.10 -11.25 -11.43
N ALA A 20 1.62 -10.38 -12.32
CA ALA A 20 1.12 -9.06 -11.95
C ALA A 20 -0.09 -9.15 -11.01
N ASN A 21 -1.04 -10.04 -11.29
CA ASN A 21 -2.19 -10.28 -10.41
C ASN A 21 -1.75 -10.83 -9.04
N MET A 22 -0.80 -11.77 -9.01
CA MET A 22 -0.25 -12.31 -7.75
C MET A 22 0.44 -11.23 -6.92
N LEU A 23 1.31 -10.42 -7.54
CA LEU A 23 2.02 -9.35 -6.85
C LEU A 23 1.04 -8.27 -6.36
N THR A 24 0.02 -7.93 -7.15
CA THR A 24 -1.06 -7.01 -6.75
C THR A 24 -1.84 -7.54 -5.54
N ALA A 25 -2.06 -8.85 -5.46
CA ALA A 25 -2.74 -9.47 -4.32
C ALA A 25 -1.92 -9.40 -3.03
N LEU A 26 -0.59 -9.39 -3.12
CA LEU A 26 0.31 -9.27 -1.98
C LEU A 26 0.54 -7.83 -1.53
N MET A 27 -0.02 -6.85 -2.25
CA MET A 27 0.18 -5.43 -1.93
C MET A 27 -0.42 -5.05 -0.57
N ASP A 28 -1.42 -5.72 0.00
CA ASP A 28 -1.92 -5.34 1.34
C ASP A 28 -1.04 -5.78 2.53
N GLY A 29 0.16 -6.28 2.23
CA GLY A 29 1.15 -6.73 3.19
C GLY A 29 0.90 -8.13 3.77
N ARG A 30 -0.24 -8.76 3.48
CA ARG A 30 -0.52 -10.12 3.97
C ARG A 30 0.26 -11.17 3.21
N ALA A 31 0.58 -12.25 3.91
CA ALA A 31 1.14 -13.43 3.30
C ALA A 31 0.01 -14.36 2.81
N LEU A 32 0.05 -14.76 1.54
CA LEU A 32 -0.97 -15.61 0.90
C LEU A 32 -0.38 -16.97 0.50
N THR A 33 -1.21 -18.01 0.50
CA THR A 33 -0.82 -19.34 0.02
C THR A 33 -0.77 -19.40 -1.51
N ALA A 34 -0.07 -20.42 -2.04
CA ALA A 34 -0.07 -20.68 -3.48
C ALA A 34 -1.48 -20.91 -4.06
N SER A 35 -2.39 -21.50 -3.28
CA SER A 35 -3.76 -21.76 -3.72
C SER A 35 -4.59 -20.47 -3.84
N GLU A 36 -4.47 -19.57 -2.87
CA GLU A 36 -5.12 -18.25 -2.93
C GLU A 36 -4.59 -17.43 -4.11
N LEU A 37 -3.26 -17.42 -4.30
CA LEU A 37 -2.62 -16.72 -5.42
C LEU A 37 -3.00 -17.31 -6.77
N ALA A 38 -3.16 -18.64 -6.87
CA ALA A 38 -3.65 -19.30 -8.08
C ALA A 38 -5.07 -18.86 -8.42
N GLY A 39 -5.97 -18.81 -7.44
CA GLY A 39 -7.34 -18.34 -7.62
C GLY A 39 -7.40 -16.88 -8.08
N LEU A 40 -6.65 -15.98 -7.43
CA LEU A 40 -6.60 -14.56 -7.78
C LEU A 40 -5.96 -14.30 -9.15
N ALA A 41 -5.01 -15.13 -9.55
CA ALA A 41 -4.34 -15.01 -10.85
C ALA A 41 -5.10 -15.72 -11.99
N GLY A 42 -6.06 -16.59 -11.69
CA GLY A 42 -6.82 -17.35 -12.67
C GLY A 42 -6.00 -18.43 -13.37
N VAL A 43 -5.02 -19.02 -12.69
CA VAL A 43 -4.13 -20.06 -13.27
C VAL A 43 -4.02 -21.29 -12.36
N THR A 44 -3.52 -22.40 -12.90
CA THR A 44 -3.38 -23.66 -12.15
C THR A 44 -2.31 -23.56 -11.04
N LEU A 45 -2.40 -24.44 -10.02
CA LEU A 45 -1.37 -24.54 -8.97
C LEU A 45 0.04 -24.84 -9.54
N GLN A 46 0.12 -25.63 -10.61
CA GLN A 46 1.40 -25.94 -11.27
C GLN A 46 2.00 -24.68 -11.91
N THR A 47 1.18 -23.93 -12.64
CA THR A 47 1.58 -22.64 -13.23
C THR A 47 1.98 -21.64 -12.13
N THR A 48 1.20 -21.54 -11.06
CA THR A 48 1.50 -20.70 -9.90
C THR A 48 2.83 -21.06 -9.26
N SER A 49 3.12 -22.35 -9.06
CA SER A 49 4.40 -22.79 -8.48
C SER A 49 5.59 -22.32 -9.32
N GLY A 50 5.50 -22.42 -10.65
CA GLY A 50 6.52 -21.91 -11.57
C GLY A 50 6.67 -20.38 -11.51
N HIS A 51 5.58 -19.64 -11.40
CA HIS A 51 5.61 -18.18 -11.22
C HIS A 51 6.25 -17.77 -9.90
N LEU A 52 5.85 -18.39 -8.78
CA LEU A 52 6.41 -18.11 -7.46
C LEU A 52 7.89 -18.44 -7.37
N ALA A 53 8.35 -19.50 -8.04
CA ALA A 53 9.77 -19.82 -8.13
C ALA A 53 10.56 -18.70 -8.83
N LYS A 54 10.06 -18.19 -9.96
CA LYS A 54 10.69 -17.07 -10.69
C LYS A 54 10.71 -15.78 -9.87
N LEU A 55 9.60 -15.45 -9.21
CA LEU A 55 9.49 -14.25 -8.36
C LEU A 55 10.41 -14.34 -7.13
N SER A 56 10.48 -15.52 -6.49
CA SER A 56 11.37 -15.76 -5.34
C SER A 56 12.84 -15.71 -5.74
N ALA A 57 13.21 -16.32 -6.87
CA ALA A 57 14.58 -16.26 -7.39
C ALA A 57 15.05 -14.84 -7.73
N ALA A 58 14.11 -13.94 -8.03
CA ALA A 58 14.35 -12.52 -8.25
C ALA A 58 14.24 -11.66 -6.97
N ASN A 59 14.05 -12.27 -5.79
CA ASN A 59 13.85 -11.59 -4.52
C ASN A 59 12.70 -10.57 -4.51
N LEU A 60 11.65 -10.79 -5.32
CA LEU A 60 10.45 -9.93 -5.32
C LEU A 60 9.44 -10.35 -4.25
N ILE A 61 9.51 -11.62 -3.84
CA ILE A 61 8.68 -12.18 -2.78
C ILE A 61 9.54 -13.01 -1.82
N LEU A 62 9.05 -13.15 -0.60
CA LEU A 62 9.60 -14.06 0.40
C LEU A 62 8.60 -15.19 0.64
N MET A 63 9.13 -16.39 0.93
CA MET A 63 8.35 -17.55 1.31
C MET A 63 8.62 -17.89 2.77
N GLU A 64 7.55 -17.96 3.55
CA GLU A 64 7.59 -18.33 4.96
C GLU A 64 6.81 -19.63 5.15
N LYS A 65 7.43 -20.59 5.83
CA LYS A 65 6.78 -21.86 6.14
C LYS A 65 6.08 -21.75 7.48
N GLN A 66 4.77 -21.94 7.49
CA GLN A 66 3.97 -22.00 8.71
C GLN A 66 3.18 -23.31 8.72
N GLY A 67 3.63 -24.25 9.56
CA GLY A 67 3.10 -25.60 9.60
C GLY A 67 3.26 -26.33 8.26
N ARG A 68 2.13 -26.78 7.68
CA ARG A 68 2.08 -27.50 6.41
C ARG A 68 2.01 -26.58 5.19
N HIS A 69 1.72 -25.31 5.40
CA HIS A 69 1.50 -24.35 4.32
C HIS A 69 2.73 -23.47 4.11
N ARG A 70 2.92 -23.07 2.86
CA ARG A 70 3.89 -22.06 2.44
C ARG A 70 3.12 -20.79 2.14
N TYR A 71 3.50 -19.70 2.79
CA TYR A 71 2.93 -18.38 2.61
C TYR A 71 3.93 -17.50 1.88
N PHE A 72 3.43 -16.63 1.02
CA PHE A 72 4.23 -15.74 0.20
C PHE A 72 3.81 -14.31 0.47
N ARG A 73 4.78 -13.41 0.62
CA ARG A 73 4.57 -11.96 0.77
C ARG A 73 5.57 -11.19 -0.07
N LEU A 74 5.32 -9.91 -0.34
CA LEU A 74 6.34 -9.04 -0.95
C LEU A 74 7.61 -9.04 -0.08
N SER A 75 8.76 -9.01 -0.74
CA SER A 75 10.04 -9.08 -0.04
C SER A 75 10.36 -7.80 0.75
N GLY A 76 9.89 -6.66 0.27
CA GLY A 76 10.09 -5.36 0.87
C GLY A 76 9.13 -4.29 0.35
N ALA A 77 9.17 -3.12 1.00
CA ALA A 77 8.38 -1.96 0.62
C ALA A 77 8.81 -1.37 -0.74
N ASP A 78 10.08 -1.52 -1.11
CA ASP A 78 10.64 -1.12 -2.40
C ASP A 78 9.94 -1.82 -3.58
N VAL A 79 9.60 -3.11 -3.44
CA VAL A 79 8.83 -3.84 -4.45
C VAL A 79 7.41 -3.29 -4.56
N ALA A 80 6.77 -3.01 -3.43
CA ALA A 80 5.43 -2.42 -3.41
C ALA A 80 5.41 -1.03 -4.08
N GLU A 81 6.45 -0.22 -3.85
CA GLU A 81 6.61 1.11 -4.45
C GLU A 81 6.73 1.04 -5.98
N VAL A 82 7.53 0.09 -6.49
CA VAL A 82 7.64 -0.14 -7.95
C VAL A 82 6.30 -0.58 -8.52
N LEU A 83 5.57 -1.45 -7.83
CA LEU A 83 4.25 -1.92 -8.27
C LEU A 83 3.23 -0.77 -8.30
N GLU A 84 3.16 0.05 -7.25
CA GLU A 84 2.26 1.21 -7.20
C GLU A 84 2.63 2.23 -8.30
N GLY A 85 3.92 2.50 -8.50
CA GLY A 85 4.40 3.38 -9.58
C GLY A 85 4.02 2.87 -10.97
N LEU A 86 4.11 1.56 -11.20
CA LEU A 86 3.67 0.92 -12.45
C LEU A 86 2.15 0.97 -12.62
N MET A 87 1.37 0.80 -11.55
CA MET A 87 -0.09 0.98 -11.58
C MET A 87 -0.45 2.42 -11.96
N GLY A 88 0.22 3.41 -11.36
CA GLY A 88 0.06 4.82 -11.71
C GLY A 88 0.45 5.11 -13.16
N LEU A 89 1.52 4.49 -13.68
CA LEU A 89 1.89 4.62 -15.08
C LEU A 89 0.82 3.99 -15.99
N ALA A 90 0.34 2.79 -15.68
CA ALA A 90 -0.69 2.10 -16.44
C ALA A 90 -2.00 2.90 -16.51
N GLU A 91 -2.43 3.51 -15.40
CA GLU A 91 -3.58 4.42 -15.37
C GLU A 91 -3.35 5.62 -16.30
N ARG A 92 -2.19 6.26 -16.21
CA ARG A 92 -1.84 7.43 -17.04
C ARG A 92 -1.76 7.12 -18.53
N THR A 93 -1.29 5.93 -18.91
CA THR A 93 -1.13 5.52 -20.30
C THR A 93 -2.36 4.80 -20.86
N GLY A 94 -3.44 4.68 -20.09
CA GLY A 94 -4.67 4.01 -20.52
C GLY A 94 -4.57 2.48 -20.60
N ALA A 95 -3.55 1.87 -19.99
CA ALA A 95 -3.42 0.42 -19.85
C ALA A 95 -4.31 -0.12 -18.72
N VAL A 96 -5.56 0.34 -18.69
CA VAL A 96 -6.53 0.09 -17.64
C VAL A 96 -7.51 -1.00 -18.04
N ARG A 97 -7.91 -1.83 -17.07
CA ARG A 97 -9.07 -2.70 -17.26
C ARG A 97 -10.31 -1.87 -16.99
N LEU A 98 -11.31 -1.93 -17.88
CA LEU A 98 -12.63 -1.38 -17.59
C LEU A 98 -13.20 -2.11 -16.37
N ARG A 99 -13.21 -1.42 -15.22
CA ARG A 99 -13.80 -1.91 -13.97
C ARG A 99 -14.87 -0.93 -13.54
N THR A 100 -16.11 -1.26 -13.87
CA THR A 100 -17.27 -0.47 -13.46
C THR A 100 -18.04 -1.25 -12.41
N GLY A 101 -18.17 -0.71 -11.19
CA GLY A 101 -19.02 -1.29 -10.15
C GLY A 101 -18.63 -0.90 -8.72
N PRO A 102 -19.40 -1.33 -7.71
CA PRO A 102 -19.22 -0.92 -6.32
C PRO A 102 -17.86 -1.29 -5.72
N LYS A 103 -17.26 -2.41 -6.16
CA LYS A 103 -15.92 -2.83 -5.72
C LYS A 103 -14.82 -1.85 -6.18
N ASP A 104 -14.96 -1.25 -7.36
CA ASP A 104 -14.00 -0.26 -7.85
C ASP A 104 -14.12 1.04 -7.06
N GLN A 105 -15.36 1.51 -6.84
CA GLN A 105 -15.65 2.68 -6.01
C GLN A 105 -15.11 2.51 -4.58
N ALA A 106 -15.31 1.34 -3.96
CA ALA A 106 -14.79 1.06 -2.62
C ALA A 106 -13.25 1.08 -2.57
N LEU A 107 -12.56 0.55 -3.61
CA LEU A 107 -11.11 0.59 -3.70
C LEU A 107 -10.56 2.00 -3.89
N ARG A 108 -11.28 2.86 -4.63
CA ARG A 108 -10.90 4.27 -4.83
C ARG A 108 -11.16 5.09 -3.57
N ALA A 109 -12.27 4.87 -2.88
CA ALA A 109 -12.61 5.58 -1.65
C ALA A 109 -11.57 5.39 -0.53
N ALA A 110 -11.26 4.13 -0.20
CA ALA A 110 -10.23 3.82 0.80
C ALA A 110 -9.66 2.41 0.59
N ARG A 111 -8.34 2.31 0.54
CA ARG A 111 -7.63 1.03 0.41
C ARG A 111 -6.31 1.03 1.15
N ILE A 112 -5.72 -0.16 1.21
CA ILE A 112 -4.32 -0.33 1.59
C ILE A 112 -3.48 -0.23 0.32
N CYS A 113 -2.52 0.70 0.29
CA CYS A 113 -1.49 0.73 -0.76
C CYS A 113 -0.53 -0.45 -0.54
N TYR A 114 0.34 -0.33 0.46
CA TYR A 114 1.18 -1.42 0.97
C TYR A 114 0.77 -1.83 2.40
N ASP A 115 1.00 -0.92 3.32
CA ASP A 115 0.73 -1.04 4.75
C ASP A 115 0.10 0.23 5.33
N HIS A 116 -0.26 1.18 4.47
CA HIS A 116 -0.78 2.50 4.82
C HIS A 116 -2.03 2.84 4.00
N LEU A 117 -2.78 3.81 4.51
CA LEU A 117 -4.05 4.24 3.93
C LEU A 117 -3.83 4.99 2.60
N ALA A 118 -4.58 4.58 1.59
CA ALA A 118 -4.58 5.13 0.23
C ALA A 118 -6.02 5.26 -0.28
N GLY A 119 -6.17 5.71 -1.52
CA GLY A 119 -7.43 6.18 -2.08
C GLY A 119 -7.75 7.61 -1.66
N GLU A 120 -8.97 8.04 -1.95
CA GLU A 120 -9.50 9.37 -1.61
C GLU A 120 -9.21 9.72 -0.16
N ARG A 121 -9.51 8.84 0.80
CA ARG A 121 -9.25 9.07 2.24
C ARG A 121 -7.77 9.21 2.59
N GLY A 122 -6.88 8.47 1.92
CA GLY A 122 -5.45 8.58 2.14
C GLY A 122 -4.89 9.92 1.66
N VAL A 123 -5.39 10.41 0.52
CA VAL A 123 -5.02 11.72 -0.05
C VAL A 123 -5.60 12.86 0.77
N GLU A 124 -6.88 12.79 1.13
CA GLU A 124 -7.53 13.79 1.99
C GLU A 124 -6.82 13.94 3.34
N MET A 125 -6.36 12.83 3.92
CA MET A 125 -5.58 12.85 5.17
C MET A 125 -4.27 13.62 5.00
N LEU A 126 -3.53 13.41 3.91
CA LEU A 126 -2.28 14.12 3.67
C LEU A 126 -2.54 15.61 3.39
N ASP A 127 -3.56 15.93 2.61
CA ASP A 127 -3.95 17.32 2.33
C ASP A 127 -4.31 18.07 3.61
N ALA A 128 -5.10 17.43 4.47
CA ALA A 128 -5.45 17.96 5.77
C ALA A 128 -4.22 18.14 6.66
N ALA A 129 -3.33 17.15 6.71
CA ALA A 129 -2.10 17.24 7.48
C ALA A 129 -1.20 18.40 7.02
N ARG A 130 -1.14 18.68 5.71
CA ARG A 130 -0.45 19.86 5.15
C ARG A 130 -1.14 21.16 5.54
N ARG A 131 -2.47 21.25 5.35
CA ARG A 131 -3.29 22.42 5.71
C ARG A 131 -3.17 22.77 7.20
N LEU A 132 -3.07 21.76 8.06
CA LEU A 132 -2.91 21.92 9.50
C LEU A 132 -1.45 22.14 9.93
N HIS A 133 -0.51 22.17 8.98
CA HIS A 133 0.94 22.26 9.20
C HIS A 133 1.51 21.16 10.10
N LEU A 134 0.93 19.95 10.04
CA LEU A 134 1.44 18.75 10.71
C LEU A 134 2.59 18.12 9.94
N VAL A 135 2.58 18.27 8.62
CA VAL A 135 3.69 17.90 7.74
C VAL A 135 4.08 19.10 6.87
N ALA A 136 5.31 19.10 6.39
CA ALA A 136 5.81 20.10 5.46
C ALA A 136 5.02 20.08 4.15
N GLU A 137 4.90 21.26 3.54
CA GLU A 137 4.23 21.45 2.26
C GLU A 137 5.08 21.01 1.06
N ASP A 138 6.38 20.80 1.28
CA ASP A 138 7.32 20.34 0.27
C ASP A 138 7.05 18.91 -0.21
N ALA A 139 7.79 18.53 -1.26
CA ALA A 139 7.65 17.23 -1.91
C ALA A 139 8.02 16.05 -0.97
N ASP A 140 8.87 16.29 0.02
CA ASP A 140 9.47 15.24 0.84
C ASP A 140 8.65 14.86 2.08
N VAL A 141 7.50 15.52 2.32
CA VAL A 141 6.55 15.22 3.40
C VAL A 141 7.30 15.00 4.73
N ALA A 142 7.98 16.02 5.22
CA ALA A 142 8.64 15.95 6.53
C ALA A 142 7.64 16.22 7.66
N LEU A 143 7.81 15.56 8.82
CA LEU A 143 6.98 15.83 10.00
C LEU A 143 7.41 17.14 10.68
N THR A 144 6.48 18.03 11.00
CA THR A 144 6.76 19.25 11.79
C THR A 144 6.71 18.96 13.29
N ASP A 145 7.21 19.87 14.12
CA ASP A 145 7.07 19.75 15.59
C ASP A 145 5.59 19.72 16.01
N LYS A 146 4.75 20.55 15.38
CA LYS A 146 3.29 20.52 15.58
C LYS A 146 2.69 19.17 15.20
N GLY A 147 3.15 18.57 14.10
CA GLY A 147 2.74 17.24 13.68
C GLY A 147 3.15 16.15 14.67
N ARG A 148 4.39 16.21 15.15
CA ARG A 148 4.90 15.30 16.19
C ARG A 148 4.01 15.33 17.43
N ASP A 149 3.67 16.52 17.93
CA ASP A 149 2.79 16.65 19.08
C ASP A 149 1.40 16.09 18.79
N PHE A 150 0.81 16.44 17.65
CA PHE A 150 -0.51 15.98 17.25
C PHE A 150 -0.61 14.45 17.19
N PHE A 151 0.33 13.79 16.50
CA PHE A 151 0.29 12.35 16.35
C PHE A 151 0.66 11.61 17.65
N THR A 152 1.48 12.21 18.50
CA THR A 152 1.74 11.69 19.86
C THR A 152 0.49 11.74 20.72
N HIS A 153 -0.29 12.83 20.66
CA HIS A 153 -1.60 12.92 21.32
C HIS A 153 -2.64 11.95 20.73
N MET A 154 -2.51 11.60 19.45
CA MET A 154 -3.27 10.51 18.83
C MET A 154 -2.78 9.11 19.27
N GLY A 155 -1.78 9.01 20.15
CA GLY A 155 -1.30 7.76 20.73
C GLY A 155 -0.25 7.03 19.90
N LEU A 156 0.43 7.72 18.97
CA LEU A 156 1.55 7.16 18.21
C LEU A 156 2.89 7.48 18.88
N ASP A 157 3.77 6.48 18.96
CA ASP A 157 5.14 6.65 19.47
C ASP A 157 6.07 7.13 18.35
N ILE A 158 6.09 8.43 18.09
CA ILE A 158 6.83 9.04 16.97
C ILE A 158 8.34 8.85 17.12
N ASP A 159 8.87 8.91 18.34
CA ASP A 159 10.30 8.74 18.60
C ASP A 159 10.78 7.33 18.28
N ARG A 160 9.98 6.31 18.61
CA ARG A 160 10.25 4.94 18.20
C ARG A 160 10.17 4.77 16.69
N LEU A 161 9.16 5.36 16.04
CA LEU A 161 9.01 5.27 14.59
C LEU A 161 10.19 5.92 13.85
N ALA A 162 10.69 7.07 14.34
CA ALA A 162 11.81 7.80 13.75
C ALA A 162 13.15 7.06 13.86
N LYS A 163 13.33 6.19 14.86
CA LYS A 163 14.53 5.33 15.02
C LYS A 163 14.52 4.09 14.13
N GLY A 164 13.42 3.83 13.42
CA GLY A 164 13.29 2.68 12.52
C GLY A 164 14.19 2.78 11.29
N LYS A 165 14.34 1.66 10.57
CA LYS A 165 15.13 1.63 9.32
C LYS A 165 14.43 2.29 8.12
N ARG A 166 13.11 2.44 8.18
CA ARG A 166 12.30 3.03 7.10
C ARG A 166 12.06 4.52 7.35
N PRO A 167 11.88 5.35 6.31
CA PRO A 167 11.54 6.77 6.47
C PRO A 167 10.31 6.96 7.35
N LEU A 168 10.33 7.98 8.22
CA LEU A 168 9.22 8.30 9.11
C LEU A 168 7.96 8.67 8.30
N CYS A 169 8.11 9.60 7.38
CA CYS A 169 7.08 10.02 6.45
C CYS A 169 7.59 9.81 5.02
N ARG A 170 6.65 9.62 4.09
CA ARG A 170 6.95 9.51 2.67
C ARG A 170 5.75 9.94 1.84
N ALA A 171 5.99 10.70 0.78
CA ALA A 171 5.01 10.92 -0.27
C ALA A 171 4.88 9.66 -1.13
N CYS A 172 3.74 8.96 -1.03
CA CYS A 172 3.45 7.81 -1.88
C CYS A 172 2.38 8.21 -2.90
N LEU A 173 2.65 8.02 -4.20
CA LEU A 173 1.77 8.46 -5.27
C LEU A 173 0.61 7.48 -5.44
N ASP A 174 -0.60 7.95 -5.16
CA ASP A 174 -1.82 7.19 -5.36
C ASP A 174 -2.11 7.00 -6.85
N TRP A 175 -2.31 5.75 -7.30
CA TRP A 175 -2.67 5.52 -8.71
C TRP A 175 -4.09 5.98 -9.06
N SER A 176 -5.06 5.90 -8.14
CA SER A 176 -6.46 6.24 -8.40
C SER A 176 -6.69 7.75 -8.39
N GLU A 177 -6.10 8.43 -7.42
CA GLU A 177 -6.24 9.89 -7.24
C GLU A 177 -5.19 10.69 -8.00
N ARG A 178 -4.08 10.06 -8.40
CA ARG A 178 -2.91 10.69 -9.03
C ARG A 178 -2.29 11.79 -8.17
N ARG A 179 -2.43 11.64 -6.85
CA ARG A 179 -1.98 12.57 -5.81
C ARG A 179 -1.27 11.79 -4.71
N ASN A 180 -0.43 12.47 -3.93
CA ASN A 180 0.30 11.78 -2.87
C ASN A 180 -0.60 11.53 -1.66
N HIS A 181 -0.41 10.38 -1.01
CA HIS A 181 -0.88 10.07 0.33
C HIS A 181 0.31 9.80 1.26
N LEU A 182 0.04 9.77 2.58
CA LEU A 182 1.06 9.59 3.60
C LEU A 182 1.48 8.11 3.72
N GLY A 183 2.67 7.80 3.23
CA GLY A 183 3.36 6.53 3.45
C GLY A 183 4.44 6.64 4.55
N GLY A 184 5.30 5.63 4.60
CA GLY A 184 6.38 5.55 5.61
C GLY A 184 5.91 4.98 6.95
N ALA A 185 6.75 5.11 7.97
CA ALA A 185 6.45 4.57 9.29
C ALA A 185 5.19 5.15 9.93
N LEU A 186 4.96 6.44 9.72
CA LEU A 186 3.80 7.16 10.23
C LEU A 186 2.52 6.73 9.52
N GLY A 187 2.52 6.65 8.18
CA GLY A 187 1.36 6.23 7.41
C GLY A 187 0.87 4.83 7.80
N ALA A 188 1.81 3.90 8.02
CA ALA A 188 1.49 2.56 8.49
C ALA A 188 0.95 2.54 9.91
N ALA A 189 1.59 3.27 10.84
CA ALA A 189 1.15 3.36 12.22
C ALA A 189 -0.25 4.01 12.36
N LEU A 190 -0.57 4.98 11.49
CA LEU A 190 -1.90 5.58 11.42
C LEU A 190 -2.96 4.58 10.99
N LEU A 191 -2.72 3.82 9.92
CA LEU A 191 -3.66 2.80 9.48
C LEU A 191 -3.91 1.75 10.57
N ASP A 192 -2.84 1.28 11.22
CA ASP A 192 -2.95 0.32 12.33
C ASP A 192 -3.73 0.92 13.50
N SER A 193 -3.50 2.19 13.84
CA SER A 193 -4.26 2.91 14.88
C SER A 193 -5.74 3.05 14.54
N PHE A 194 -6.08 3.40 13.29
CA PHE A 194 -7.48 3.51 12.84
C PHE A 194 -8.19 2.16 12.94
N ILE A 195 -7.52 1.07 12.60
CA ILE A 195 -8.09 -0.28 12.73
C ILE A 195 -8.23 -0.66 14.21
N ALA A 196 -7.20 -0.46 15.02
CA ALA A 196 -7.21 -0.79 16.45
C ALA A 196 -8.29 -0.03 17.23
N ARG A 197 -8.56 1.22 16.84
CA ARG A 197 -9.62 2.07 17.42
C ARG A 197 -11.02 1.76 16.87
N GLY A 198 -11.15 0.84 15.92
CA GLY A 198 -12.42 0.53 15.26
C GLY A 198 -12.92 1.64 14.32
N TRP A 199 -12.07 2.60 13.95
CA TRP A 199 -12.44 3.64 12.98
C TRP A 199 -12.58 3.04 11.59
N ALA A 200 -11.72 2.09 11.26
CA ALA A 200 -11.69 1.43 9.97
C ALA A 200 -11.57 -0.08 10.13
N ARG A 201 -11.99 -0.83 9.11
CA ARG A 201 -11.86 -2.28 9.03
C ARG A 201 -11.36 -2.70 7.65
N ARG A 202 -10.53 -3.75 7.62
CA ARG A 202 -10.11 -4.40 6.37
C ARG A 202 -11.27 -5.26 5.86
N LEU A 203 -11.60 -5.13 4.58
CA LEU A 203 -12.54 -6.00 3.89
C LEU A 203 -11.77 -6.99 2.99
N GLU A 204 -12.46 -7.62 2.04
CA GLU A 204 -11.83 -8.51 1.06
C GLU A 204 -10.80 -7.76 0.21
N GLY A 205 -9.65 -8.41 -0.05
CA GLY A 205 -8.53 -7.80 -0.76
C GLY A 205 -7.97 -6.59 -0.02
N ARG A 206 -7.80 -5.47 -0.73
CA ARG A 206 -7.16 -4.25 -0.22
C ARG A 206 -8.13 -3.19 0.31
N VAL A 207 -9.43 -3.45 0.30
CA VAL A 207 -10.44 -2.42 0.63
C VAL A 207 -10.41 -2.11 2.12
N ILE A 208 -10.43 -0.82 2.45
CA ILE A 208 -10.66 -0.28 3.78
C ILE A 208 -12.06 0.30 3.84
N SER A 209 -12.82 -0.04 4.88
CA SER A 209 -14.14 0.54 5.15
C SER A 209 -14.08 1.26 6.48
N PHE A 210 -14.45 2.54 6.48
CA PHE A 210 -14.66 3.29 7.71
C PHE A 210 -16.02 2.92 8.31
N THR A 211 -16.06 2.77 9.64
CA THR A 211 -17.32 2.67 10.37
C THR A 211 -17.96 4.06 10.44
N PRO A 212 -19.29 4.20 10.54
CA PRO A 212 -19.91 5.52 10.68
C PRO A 212 -19.30 6.40 11.79
N PRO A 213 -19.10 5.92 13.04
CA PRO A 213 -18.42 6.71 14.06
C PRO A 213 -16.92 6.93 13.75
N GLY A 214 -16.29 5.97 13.08
CA GLY A 214 -14.89 6.05 12.65
C GLY A 214 -14.62 7.13 11.61
N GLU A 215 -15.50 7.24 10.62
CA GLU A 215 -15.47 8.28 9.59
C GLU A 215 -15.62 9.66 10.23
N GLN A 216 -16.57 9.81 11.18
CA GLN A 216 -16.76 11.07 11.90
C GLN A 216 -15.52 11.43 12.74
N ALA A 217 -14.92 10.45 13.42
CA ALA A 217 -13.72 10.65 14.22
C ALA A 217 -12.50 11.01 13.35
N PHE A 218 -12.34 10.35 12.20
CA PHE A 218 -11.32 10.64 11.20
C PHE A 218 -11.47 12.08 10.66
N ARG A 219 -12.67 12.45 10.22
CA ARG A 219 -12.97 13.79 9.74
C ARG A 219 -12.71 14.86 10.80
N SER A 220 -13.14 14.61 12.04
CA SER A 220 -12.92 15.52 13.15
C SER A 220 -11.43 15.70 13.46
N ALA A 221 -10.67 14.61 13.49
CA ALA A 221 -9.24 14.64 13.80
C ALA A 221 -8.43 15.43 12.75
N PHE A 222 -8.79 15.31 11.47
CA PHE A 222 -8.08 15.97 10.37
C PHE A 222 -8.79 17.24 9.88
N SER A 223 -9.87 17.69 10.54
CA SER A 223 -10.68 18.83 10.11
C SER A 223 -11.06 18.74 8.62
N ILE A 224 -11.57 17.57 8.22
CA ILE A 224 -12.10 17.27 6.88
C ILE A 224 -13.63 17.42 6.94
N GLU A 225 -14.21 18.08 5.95
CA GLU A 225 -15.66 18.30 5.82
C GLU A 225 -16.42 17.01 5.51
#